data_AF-A0A8J2VT14-F1
#
_entry.id   AF-A0A8J2VT14-F1
#
_cell.length_a   1.000
_cell.length_b   1.000
_cell.length_c   1.000
_cell.angle_alpha   90.00
_cell.angle_beta   90.00
_cell.angle_gamma   90.00
#
_symmetry.space_group_name_H-M   'P 1'
#
loop_
_entity.id
_entity.type
_entity.pdbx_description
1 polymer ?
#
loop_
_entity_poly.entity_id
_entity_poly.type
_entity_poly.pdbx_seq_one_letter_code
_entity_poly.pdbx_strand_id
1 'polypeptide(L)'
;MPLRQLCPELAEKAKLELNEDPKTIETDIQHIKDWLAKQPHLKVRTDDQWLLAFIRGCKHSLERTKEKLDLFYTLRTVAPEIYKVKHNDPLFNTIMDFGSYLILPKLEKPDSPRIALIRPAMYDPNKYSFFDIFSSGAIFQNILMYEDDAIVISGLTTLIDLEGVTMGHLLQITPSVMKKMVVYTQDALPIRMKGIHYINTPPGFETIFNAIKLLLNEKNRNRLYVHNKNYNELYKHISQEVLPAEYGGKGGSIQEIKGYWKSKIEECSLYLEEDLTNGTDESKRPGKPNTSESLFGLEGSFQLAKKAKEELNEDPKNIQRDLQHIKDWLSKQPHLKARLDDQWLVAFLRGCKYSLERTKEKLDLYYSMRSLAPELFRVKATDSAFDELISLGTYLILPKTATPDSPRIIIIRAGSYDPAKYNFIDIFSATSHIQKILISEDDATIVSGFKTIMDMEGITLAHLMQITPSIMKKMAVLSQLYVHNNNFEELYKHIPKEILPNEYGGNGGSIKEITEYWKAKVQEYSSWLEDDLKYGSDESKRVGKPRTAETLFGVEGSFRQLEFD
;
A
#
# COMPACT_ATOMS: atom_id res chain seq x y z
N MET A 1 21.42 -27.11 22.77
CA MET A 1 21.59 -28.31 21.93
C MET A 1 22.78 -28.07 21.01
N PRO A 2 23.69 -29.03 20.79
CA PRO A 2 24.77 -28.85 19.82
C PRO A 2 24.19 -28.60 18.42
N LEU A 3 24.90 -27.82 17.59
CA LEU A 3 24.50 -27.57 16.21
C LEU A 3 24.41 -28.89 15.43
N ARG A 4 23.35 -29.04 14.63
CA ARG A 4 23.15 -30.23 13.81
C ARG A 4 24.23 -30.31 12.74
N GLN A 5 24.88 -31.47 12.63
CA GLN A 5 25.81 -31.75 11.55
C GLN A 5 25.05 -31.97 10.24
N LEU A 6 25.46 -31.27 9.19
CA LEU A 6 24.92 -31.45 7.84
C LEU A 6 25.43 -32.76 7.21
N CYS A 7 24.60 -33.42 6.41
CA CYS A 7 25.08 -34.49 5.53
C CYS A 7 26.03 -33.91 4.46
N PRO A 8 26.92 -34.74 3.85
CA PRO A 8 27.94 -34.26 2.92
C PRO A 8 27.39 -33.43 1.77
N GLU A 9 26.29 -33.86 1.14
CA GLU A 9 25.69 -33.19 0.00
C GLU A 9 25.15 -31.80 0.37
N LEU A 10 24.52 -31.71 1.55
CA LEU A 10 23.94 -30.47 2.04
C LEU A 10 25.03 -29.50 2.54
N ALA A 11 26.11 -30.02 3.13
CA ALA A 11 27.28 -29.24 3.53
C ALA A 11 28.01 -28.64 2.32
N GLU A 12 28.20 -29.43 1.27
CA GLU A 12 28.80 -28.96 0.01
C GLU A 12 27.94 -27.84 -0.60
N LYS A 13 26.62 -28.02 -0.63
CA LYS A 13 25.69 -27.00 -1.12
C LYS A 13 25.69 -25.73 -0.29
N ALA A 14 25.71 -25.84 1.04
CA ALA A 14 25.81 -24.68 1.94
C ALA A 14 27.09 -23.88 1.67
N LYS A 15 28.22 -24.57 1.51
CA LYS A 15 29.49 -23.95 1.15
C LYS A 15 29.42 -23.23 -0.20
N LEU A 16 28.93 -23.90 -1.24
CA LEU A 16 28.94 -23.38 -2.62
C LEU A 16 27.88 -22.29 -2.88
N GLU A 17 26.68 -22.40 -2.31
CA GLU A 17 25.57 -21.49 -2.62
C GLU A 17 25.34 -20.39 -1.57
N LEU A 18 25.75 -20.63 -0.32
CA LEU A 18 25.48 -19.77 0.83
C LEU A 18 26.73 -19.16 1.44
N ASN A 19 27.92 -19.53 0.96
CA ASN A 19 29.21 -19.12 1.52
C ASN A 19 29.43 -19.59 2.96
N GLU A 20 28.89 -20.75 3.34
CA GLU A 20 29.08 -21.29 4.68
C GLU A 20 30.55 -21.71 4.89
N ASP A 21 31.21 -21.07 5.87
CA ASP A 21 32.49 -21.51 6.40
C ASP A 21 32.28 -22.04 7.83
N PRO A 22 32.49 -23.35 8.08
CA PRO A 22 32.36 -23.93 9.42
C PRO A 22 33.16 -23.21 10.51
N LYS A 23 34.24 -22.50 10.15
CA LYS A 23 35.09 -21.77 11.10
C LYS A 23 34.45 -20.48 11.61
N THR A 24 33.51 -19.87 10.88
CA THR A 24 32.90 -18.59 11.26
C THR A 24 31.56 -18.76 11.97
N ILE A 25 30.91 -19.93 11.84
CA ILE A 25 29.55 -20.20 12.34
C ILE A 25 29.35 -19.75 13.79
N GLU A 26 30.23 -20.17 14.71
CA GLU A 26 30.09 -19.83 16.14
C GLU A 26 30.22 -18.32 16.38
N THR A 27 31.15 -17.67 15.66
CA THR A 27 31.37 -16.21 15.76
C THR A 27 30.18 -15.43 15.20
N ASP A 28 29.64 -15.87 14.07
CA ASP A 28 28.50 -15.26 13.40
C ASP A 28 27.22 -15.37 14.25
N ILE A 29 26.98 -16.53 14.87
CA ILE A 29 25.89 -16.72 15.84
C ILE A 29 26.06 -15.78 17.03
N GLN A 30 27.28 -15.66 17.58
CA GLN A 30 27.54 -14.78 18.70
C GLN A 30 27.30 -13.31 18.35
N HIS A 31 27.71 -12.85 17.16
CA HIS A 31 27.42 -11.50 16.68
C HIS A 31 25.92 -11.20 16.60
N ILE A 32 25.11 -12.16 16.16
CA ILE A 32 23.65 -12.00 16.13
C ILE A 32 23.08 -11.94 17.54
N LYS A 33 23.54 -12.78 18.48
CA LYS A 33 23.12 -12.72 19.90
C LYS A 33 23.46 -11.37 20.55
N ASP A 34 24.68 -10.87 20.32
CA ASP A 34 25.14 -9.59 20.86
C ASP A 34 24.32 -8.41 20.30
N TRP A 35 23.90 -8.51 19.04
CA TRP A 35 22.99 -7.53 18.44
C TRP A 35 21.59 -7.61 19.01
N LEU A 36 21.02 -8.82 19.17
CA LEU A 36 19.71 -9.06 19.75
C LEU A 36 19.60 -8.53 21.18
N ALA A 37 20.64 -8.70 21.99
CA ALA A 37 20.70 -8.15 23.36
C ALA A 37 20.59 -6.62 23.41
N LYS A 38 20.84 -5.92 22.29
CA LYS A 38 20.73 -4.47 22.15
C LYS A 38 19.40 -4.01 21.54
N GLN A 39 18.47 -4.92 21.24
CA GLN A 39 17.17 -4.61 20.62
C GLN A 39 16.04 -4.70 21.67
N PRO A 40 15.67 -3.60 22.35
CA PRO A 40 14.71 -3.65 23.46
C PRO A 40 13.27 -3.99 23.05
N HIS A 41 12.92 -3.87 21.77
CA HIS A 41 11.61 -4.24 21.22
C HIS A 41 11.51 -5.71 20.83
N LEU A 42 12.62 -6.44 20.69
CA LEU A 42 12.63 -7.81 20.21
C LEU A 42 12.56 -8.80 21.38
N LYS A 43 11.52 -9.64 21.41
CA LYS A 43 11.47 -10.83 22.27
C LYS A 43 11.57 -12.06 21.37
N VAL A 44 12.77 -12.64 21.29
CA VAL A 44 13.10 -13.63 20.26
C VAL A 44 13.79 -14.85 20.84
N ARG A 45 13.73 -15.94 20.08
CA ARG A 45 14.49 -17.16 20.35
C ARG A 45 15.97 -16.95 20.02
N THR A 46 16.85 -17.40 20.90
CA THR A 46 18.32 -17.27 20.76
C THR A 46 19.06 -18.61 20.68
N ASP A 47 18.34 -19.71 20.42
CA ASP A 47 18.95 -21.01 20.19
C ASP A 47 19.89 -20.99 18.98
N ASP A 48 21.07 -21.57 19.11
CA ASP A 48 22.12 -21.53 18.08
C ASP A 48 21.65 -22.10 16.75
N GLN A 49 20.92 -23.22 16.79
CA GLN A 49 20.37 -23.86 15.59
C GLN A 49 19.32 -22.99 14.89
N TRP A 50 18.50 -22.27 15.66
CA TRP A 50 17.48 -21.36 15.12
C TRP A 50 18.12 -20.14 14.47
N LEU A 51 19.10 -19.52 15.14
CA LEU A 51 19.84 -18.39 14.59
C LEU A 51 20.63 -18.79 13.35
N LEU A 52 21.25 -19.97 13.35
CA LEU A 52 21.96 -20.50 12.20
C LEU A 52 21.05 -20.72 10.99
N ALA A 53 19.78 -21.11 11.20
CA ALA A 53 18.81 -21.23 10.11
C ALA A 53 18.58 -19.87 9.40
N PHE A 54 18.50 -18.78 10.16
CA PHE A 54 18.40 -17.42 9.58
C PHE A 54 19.70 -16.99 8.89
N ILE A 55 20.86 -17.27 9.48
CA ILE A 55 22.17 -16.97 8.89
C ILE A 55 22.33 -17.69 7.54
N ARG A 56 22.01 -18.99 7.49
CA ARG A 56 22.00 -19.81 6.26
C ARG A 56 21.05 -19.24 5.20
N GLY A 57 19.81 -18.94 5.58
CA GLY A 57 18.82 -18.32 4.68
C GLY A 57 19.25 -16.97 4.11
N CYS A 58 20.11 -16.25 4.83
CA CYS A 58 20.68 -14.97 4.44
C CYS A 58 22.04 -15.08 3.74
N LYS A 59 22.50 -16.29 3.41
CA LYS A 59 23.82 -16.55 2.81
C LYS A 59 24.98 -15.98 3.65
N HIS A 60 24.88 -16.17 4.96
CA HIS A 60 25.88 -15.71 5.94
C HIS A 60 26.10 -14.18 5.96
N SER A 61 25.16 -13.39 5.42
CA SER A 61 25.15 -11.94 5.58
C SER A 61 24.46 -11.53 6.88
N LEU A 62 25.25 -11.11 7.86
CA LEU A 62 24.75 -10.73 9.20
C LEU A 62 23.76 -9.57 9.14
N GLU A 63 23.98 -8.57 8.28
CA GLU A 63 23.08 -7.43 8.09
C GLU A 63 21.70 -7.90 7.64
N ARG A 64 21.64 -8.77 6.62
CA ARG A 64 20.37 -9.32 6.13
C ARG A 64 19.72 -10.23 7.16
N THR A 65 20.51 -10.96 7.94
CA THR A 65 20.00 -11.77 9.06
C THR A 65 19.31 -10.90 10.10
N LYS A 66 19.91 -9.76 10.47
CA LYS A 66 19.31 -8.80 11.41
C LYS A 66 17.98 -8.25 10.87
N GLU A 67 17.96 -7.79 9.62
CA GLU A 67 16.74 -7.29 8.95
C GLU A 67 15.62 -8.34 8.93
N LYS A 68 15.93 -9.58 8.52
CA LYS A 68 14.94 -10.66 8.44
C LYS A 68 14.42 -11.10 9.80
N LEU A 69 15.30 -11.24 10.80
CA LEU A 69 14.89 -11.59 12.17
C LEU A 69 13.95 -10.52 12.74
N ASP A 70 14.32 -9.25 12.62
CA ASP A 70 13.50 -8.15 13.10
C ASP A 70 12.11 -8.17 12.44
N LEU A 71 12.06 -8.24 11.11
CA LEU A 71 10.79 -8.27 10.37
C LEU A 71 9.97 -9.53 10.69
N PHE A 72 10.58 -10.71 10.78
CA PHE A 72 9.90 -11.97 11.09
C PHE A 72 9.12 -11.90 12.40
N TYR A 73 9.75 -11.39 13.46
CA TYR A 73 9.06 -11.21 14.73
C TYR A 73 8.10 -10.02 14.72
N THR A 74 8.42 -8.93 14.01
CA THR A 74 7.53 -7.77 13.84
C THR A 74 6.18 -8.19 13.25
N LEU A 75 6.19 -9.08 12.25
CA LEU A 75 4.98 -9.58 11.60
C LEU A 75 4.00 -10.25 12.57
N ARG A 76 4.47 -10.80 13.69
CA ARG A 76 3.58 -11.38 14.72
C ARG A 76 2.71 -10.31 15.41
N THR A 77 3.21 -9.08 15.46
CA THR A 77 2.51 -7.94 16.07
C THR A 77 1.71 -7.14 15.04
N VAL A 78 2.29 -6.87 13.85
CA VAL A 78 1.67 -5.98 12.85
C VAL A 78 0.76 -6.69 11.84
N ALA A 79 0.88 -8.01 11.70
CA ALA A 79 0.07 -8.86 10.84
C ALA A 79 -0.26 -10.19 11.56
N PRO A 80 -0.90 -10.12 12.74
CA PRO A 80 -1.16 -11.29 13.60
C PRO A 80 -1.99 -12.37 12.89
N GLU A 81 -2.77 -12.02 11.87
CA GLU A 81 -3.54 -12.95 11.06
C GLU A 81 -2.67 -14.01 10.34
N ILE A 82 -1.39 -13.71 10.06
CA ILE A 82 -0.45 -14.70 9.49
C ILE A 82 -0.23 -15.87 10.46
N TYR A 83 -0.31 -15.59 11.77
CA TYR A 83 -0.09 -16.55 12.86
C TYR A 83 -1.38 -16.81 13.65
N LYS A 84 -2.54 -16.61 13.00
CA LYS A 84 -3.87 -16.64 13.64
C LYS A 84 -4.16 -17.95 14.36
N VAL A 85 -3.87 -19.07 13.71
CA VAL A 85 -4.16 -20.41 14.23
C VAL A 85 -2.93 -20.96 14.94
N LYS A 86 -3.12 -21.40 16.18
CA LYS A 86 -2.10 -22.06 17.00
C LYS A 86 -2.22 -23.57 16.87
N HIS A 87 -1.12 -24.26 17.11
CA HIS A 87 -1.05 -25.72 16.99
C HIS A 87 -2.00 -26.48 17.95
N ASN A 88 -2.35 -25.87 19.07
CA ASN A 88 -3.25 -26.43 20.09
C ASN A 88 -4.71 -25.96 19.95
N ASP A 89 -5.03 -25.13 18.95
CA ASP A 89 -6.39 -24.67 18.71
C ASP A 89 -7.26 -25.80 18.13
N PRO A 90 -8.53 -25.94 18.55
CA PRO A 90 -9.46 -26.90 17.93
C PRO A 90 -9.63 -26.69 16.41
N LEU A 91 -9.52 -25.44 15.96
CA LEU A 91 -9.57 -25.07 14.56
C LEU A 91 -8.39 -25.67 13.77
N PHE A 92 -7.22 -25.80 14.39
CA PHE A 92 -6.04 -26.39 13.75
C PHE A 92 -6.28 -27.84 13.32
N ASN A 93 -6.89 -28.64 14.20
CA ASN A 93 -7.25 -30.03 13.86
C ASN A 93 -8.22 -30.11 12.67
N THR A 94 -9.19 -29.20 12.62
CA THR A 94 -10.12 -29.09 11.50
C THR A 94 -9.39 -28.74 10.19
N ILE A 95 -8.43 -27.81 10.23
CA ILE A 95 -7.61 -27.43 9.07
C ILE A 95 -6.72 -28.58 8.60
N MET A 96 -6.11 -29.32 9.54
CA MET A 96 -5.31 -30.51 9.25
C MET A 96 -6.14 -31.59 8.54
N ASP A 97 -7.40 -31.76 8.94
CA ASP A 97 -8.31 -32.72 8.32
C ASP A 97 -8.68 -32.36 6.88
N PHE A 98 -8.68 -31.07 6.51
CA PHE A 98 -8.80 -30.66 5.10
C PHE A 98 -7.57 -31.10 4.29
N GLY A 99 -6.38 -30.92 4.86
CA GLY A 99 -5.11 -31.09 4.15
C GLY A 99 -4.94 -30.06 3.04
N SER A 100 -5.45 -28.84 3.26
CA SER A 100 -5.38 -27.76 2.29
C SER A 100 -3.96 -27.19 2.13
N TYR A 101 -3.13 -27.28 3.18
CA TYR A 101 -1.70 -26.96 3.13
C TYR A 101 -0.95 -28.10 3.78
N LEU A 102 0.05 -28.68 3.09
CA LEU A 102 0.94 -29.73 3.62
C LEU A 102 2.36 -29.49 3.11
N ILE A 103 3.38 -29.86 3.89
CA ILE A 103 4.76 -29.98 3.37
C ILE A 103 5.09 -31.47 3.23
N LEU A 104 5.56 -31.89 2.07
CA LEU A 104 5.82 -33.30 1.78
C LEU A 104 7.02 -33.79 2.63
N PRO A 105 6.90 -34.87 3.43
CA PRO A 105 7.96 -35.30 4.36
C PRO A 105 9.20 -35.86 3.66
N LYS A 106 9.01 -36.50 2.50
CA LYS A 106 10.08 -37.16 1.75
C LYS A 106 10.84 -36.14 0.88
N LEU A 107 12.17 -36.20 0.93
CA LEU A 107 13.04 -35.52 -0.05
C LEU A 107 13.37 -36.47 -1.20
N GLU A 108 13.61 -35.89 -2.38
CA GLU A 108 14.10 -36.66 -3.53
C GLU A 108 15.57 -37.06 -3.32
N LYS A 109 16.38 -36.11 -2.84
CA LYS A 109 17.78 -36.26 -2.45
C LYS A 109 18.02 -35.49 -1.15
N PRO A 110 19.06 -35.82 -0.37
CA PRO A 110 19.36 -35.11 0.88
C PRO A 110 19.50 -33.59 0.72
N ASP A 111 19.93 -33.11 -0.45
CA ASP A 111 20.10 -31.70 -0.77
C ASP A 111 18.94 -31.12 -1.63
N SER A 112 17.87 -31.86 -1.87
CA SER A 112 16.71 -31.34 -2.62
C SER A 112 15.91 -30.33 -1.78
N PRO A 113 15.24 -29.36 -2.41
CA PRO A 113 14.32 -28.48 -1.69
C PRO A 113 13.12 -29.28 -1.15
N ARG A 114 12.53 -28.77 -0.06
CA ARG A 114 11.23 -29.25 0.42
C ARG A 114 10.13 -28.88 -0.57
N ILE A 115 9.02 -29.61 -0.54
CA ILE A 115 7.85 -29.33 -1.37
C ILE A 115 6.66 -29.02 -0.48
N ALA A 116 6.05 -27.84 -0.65
CA ALA A 116 4.74 -27.53 -0.10
C ALA A 116 3.66 -27.87 -1.13
N LEU A 117 2.62 -28.58 -0.72
CA LEU A 117 1.43 -28.85 -1.50
C LEU A 117 0.27 -28.01 -0.93
N ILE A 118 -0.33 -27.17 -1.77
CA ILE A 118 -1.45 -26.30 -1.42
C ILE A 118 -2.64 -26.67 -2.30
N ARG A 119 -3.79 -26.93 -1.68
CA ARG A 119 -5.05 -27.38 -2.29
C ARG A 119 -6.20 -26.52 -1.74
N PRO A 120 -6.44 -25.31 -2.28
CA PRO A 120 -7.35 -24.35 -1.66
C PRO A 120 -8.81 -24.84 -1.65
N ALA A 121 -9.22 -25.66 -2.61
CA ALA A 121 -10.59 -26.18 -2.69
C ALA A 121 -10.98 -27.18 -1.57
N MET A 122 -10.05 -27.51 -0.66
CA MET A 122 -10.31 -28.46 0.44
C MET A 122 -11.06 -27.84 1.62
N TYR A 123 -11.31 -26.52 1.61
CA TYR A 123 -12.09 -25.83 2.64
C TYR A 123 -13.23 -25.01 2.02
N ASP A 124 -14.27 -24.70 2.80
CA ASP A 124 -15.35 -23.81 2.38
C ASP A 124 -14.93 -22.34 2.57
N PRO A 125 -14.81 -21.54 1.49
CA PRO A 125 -14.37 -20.15 1.57
C PRO A 125 -15.41 -19.21 2.19
N ASN A 126 -16.65 -19.66 2.41
CA ASN A 126 -17.65 -18.89 3.15
C ASN A 126 -17.54 -19.13 4.66
N LYS A 127 -16.86 -20.21 5.07
CA LYS A 127 -16.71 -20.60 6.48
C LYS A 127 -15.32 -20.30 7.04
N TYR A 128 -14.27 -20.46 6.24
CA TYR A 128 -12.89 -20.25 6.65
C TYR A 128 -12.21 -19.20 5.76
N SER A 129 -11.39 -18.38 6.38
CA SER A 129 -10.58 -17.37 5.69
C SER A 129 -9.27 -17.96 5.18
N PHE A 130 -8.66 -17.29 4.21
CA PHE A 130 -7.35 -17.62 3.68
C PHE A 130 -6.30 -17.77 4.80
N PHE A 131 -6.33 -16.86 5.77
CA PHE A 131 -5.37 -16.84 6.88
C PHE A 131 -5.60 -17.96 7.92
N ASP A 132 -6.82 -18.51 8.02
CA ASP A 132 -7.04 -19.72 8.82
C ASP A 132 -6.20 -20.86 8.25
N ILE A 133 -6.17 -21.01 6.92
CA ILE A 133 -5.40 -22.06 6.26
C ILE A 133 -3.92 -21.73 6.21
N PHE A 134 -3.56 -20.50 5.83
CA PHE A 134 -2.18 -20.08 5.64
C PHE A 134 -1.34 -20.19 6.91
N SER A 135 -1.92 -19.87 8.07
CA SER A 135 -1.22 -19.95 9.37
C SER A 135 -0.78 -21.37 9.74
N SER A 136 -1.48 -22.41 9.28
CA SER A 136 -1.01 -23.80 9.45
C SER A 136 0.33 -24.07 8.73
N GLY A 137 0.53 -23.45 7.57
CA GLY A 137 1.80 -23.50 6.84
C GLY A 137 2.96 -22.87 7.61
N ALA A 138 2.69 -21.79 8.36
CA ALA A 138 3.69 -21.14 9.20
C ALA A 138 4.16 -22.06 10.35
N ILE A 139 3.26 -22.87 10.92
CA ILE A 139 3.61 -23.88 11.94
C ILE A 139 4.59 -24.92 11.36
N PHE A 140 4.28 -25.49 10.20
CA PHE A 140 5.18 -26.45 9.55
C PHE A 140 6.54 -25.84 9.23
N GLN A 141 6.56 -24.60 8.74
CA GLN A 141 7.80 -23.88 8.45
C GLN A 141 8.61 -23.64 9.72
N ASN A 142 7.99 -23.25 10.83
CA ASN A 142 8.68 -23.06 12.11
C ASN A 142 9.31 -24.36 12.64
N ILE A 143 8.61 -25.48 12.52
CA ILE A 143 9.16 -26.80 12.88
C ILE A 143 10.35 -27.14 11.97
N LEU A 144 10.21 -26.98 10.66
CA LEU A 144 11.27 -27.36 9.71
C LEU A 144 12.49 -26.44 9.81
N MET A 145 12.33 -25.14 10.06
CA MET A 145 13.49 -24.27 10.30
C MET A 145 14.26 -24.67 11.55
N TYR A 146 13.57 -25.27 12.54
CA TYR A 146 14.20 -25.78 13.75
C TYR A 146 14.85 -27.15 13.52
N GLU A 147 14.17 -28.07 12.83
CA GLU A 147 14.55 -29.48 12.76
C GLU A 147 15.19 -29.96 11.45
N ASP A 148 15.14 -29.16 10.38
CA ASP A 148 15.47 -29.61 9.03
C ASP A 148 16.27 -28.55 8.26
N ASP A 149 17.60 -28.73 8.20
CA ASP A 149 18.47 -27.77 7.51
C ASP A 149 18.23 -27.70 6.00
N ALA A 150 17.60 -28.71 5.39
CA ALA A 150 17.32 -28.71 3.95
C ALA A 150 16.35 -27.59 3.56
N ILE A 151 15.41 -27.17 4.42
CA ILE A 151 14.46 -26.11 4.07
C ILE A 151 15.14 -24.74 3.91
N VAL A 152 16.15 -24.43 4.73
CA VAL A 152 16.89 -23.16 4.66
C VAL A 152 18.06 -23.23 3.69
N ILE A 153 18.72 -24.38 3.59
CA ILE A 153 19.85 -24.56 2.68
C ILE A 153 19.36 -24.77 1.25
N SER A 154 18.43 -25.69 1.01
CA SER A 154 17.98 -26.05 -0.34
C SER A 154 16.77 -25.26 -0.81
N GLY A 155 15.95 -24.78 0.14
CA GLY A 155 14.78 -23.95 -0.12
C GLY A 155 13.47 -24.73 -0.18
N LEU A 156 12.42 -24.05 -0.64
CA LEU A 156 11.06 -24.58 -0.74
C LEU A 156 10.52 -24.40 -2.18
N THR A 157 10.01 -25.48 -2.74
CA THR A 157 9.19 -25.48 -3.97
C THR A 157 7.72 -25.63 -3.58
N THR A 158 6.82 -24.88 -4.18
CA THR A 158 5.39 -24.96 -3.89
C THR A 158 4.63 -25.51 -5.09
N LEU A 159 3.82 -26.54 -4.88
CA LEU A 159 2.82 -27.05 -5.81
C LEU A 159 1.44 -26.58 -5.36
N ILE A 160 0.74 -25.86 -6.22
CA ILE A 160 -0.60 -25.32 -5.97
C ILE A 160 -1.57 -25.99 -6.94
N ASP A 161 -2.44 -26.82 -6.37
CA ASP A 161 -3.53 -27.45 -7.08
C ASP A 161 -4.80 -26.61 -6.97
N LEU A 162 -5.24 -26.07 -8.10
CA LEU A 162 -6.40 -25.20 -8.17
C LEU A 162 -7.67 -25.93 -8.64
N GLU A 163 -7.66 -27.26 -8.69
CA GLU A 163 -8.85 -28.04 -8.99
C GLU A 163 -9.96 -27.77 -7.96
N GLY A 164 -11.16 -27.44 -8.44
CA GLY A 164 -12.31 -27.12 -7.58
C GLY A 164 -12.29 -25.72 -6.95
N VAL A 165 -11.28 -24.89 -7.24
CA VAL A 165 -11.22 -23.52 -6.70
C VAL A 165 -12.35 -22.67 -7.27
N THR A 166 -13.17 -22.11 -6.37
CA THR A 166 -14.32 -21.25 -6.70
C THR A 166 -13.96 -19.77 -6.62
N MET A 167 -14.84 -18.90 -7.15
CA MET A 167 -14.70 -17.44 -7.03
C MET A 167 -14.62 -16.97 -5.57
N GLY A 168 -15.29 -17.66 -4.63
CA GLY A 168 -15.21 -17.34 -3.20
C GLY A 168 -13.77 -17.43 -2.67
N HIS A 169 -13.00 -18.44 -3.10
CA HIS A 169 -11.58 -18.55 -2.74
C HIS A 169 -10.76 -17.43 -3.38
N LEU A 170 -11.00 -17.15 -4.66
CA LEU A 170 -10.27 -16.12 -5.41
C LEU A 170 -10.46 -14.72 -4.79
N LEU A 171 -11.69 -14.40 -4.35
CA LEU A 171 -12.03 -13.12 -3.71
C LEU A 171 -11.37 -12.93 -2.34
N GLN A 172 -10.97 -13.99 -1.65
CA GLN A 172 -10.18 -13.88 -0.41
C GLN A 172 -8.74 -13.41 -0.66
N ILE A 173 -8.22 -13.56 -1.89
CA ILE A 173 -6.87 -13.14 -2.24
C ILE A 173 -6.89 -11.65 -2.64
N THR A 174 -7.14 -10.79 -1.67
CA THR A 174 -7.14 -9.33 -1.88
C THR A 174 -5.71 -8.81 -2.06
N PRO A 175 -5.50 -7.60 -2.61
CA PRO A 175 -4.17 -7.01 -2.71
C PRO A 175 -3.44 -6.90 -1.36
N SER A 176 -4.16 -6.61 -0.27
CA SER A 176 -3.63 -6.60 1.09
C SER A 176 -3.11 -7.97 1.51
N VAL A 177 -3.89 -9.03 1.26
CA VAL A 177 -3.46 -10.42 1.48
C VAL A 177 -2.23 -10.75 0.64
N MET A 178 -2.22 -10.41 -0.65
CA MET A 178 -1.07 -10.63 -1.53
C MET A 178 0.20 -9.93 -1.01
N LYS A 179 0.09 -8.67 -0.60
CA LYS A 179 1.23 -7.91 -0.07
C LYS A 179 1.78 -8.55 1.21
N LYS A 180 0.90 -8.94 2.15
CA LYS A 180 1.29 -9.64 3.38
C LYS A 180 1.97 -10.98 3.09
N MET A 181 1.43 -11.78 2.17
CA MET A 181 2.06 -13.04 1.73
C MET A 181 3.46 -12.80 1.16
N VAL A 182 3.63 -11.79 0.30
CA VAL A 182 4.92 -11.47 -0.32
C VAL A 182 5.91 -11.01 0.74
N VAL A 183 5.54 -10.09 1.62
CA VAL A 183 6.42 -9.62 2.71
C VAL A 183 6.81 -10.78 3.62
N TYR A 184 5.86 -11.63 4.03
CA TYR A 184 6.15 -12.81 4.85
C TYR A 184 7.11 -13.79 4.16
N THR A 185 6.79 -14.22 2.94
CA THR A 185 7.55 -15.27 2.24
C THR A 185 8.87 -14.80 1.65
N GLN A 186 8.95 -13.55 1.18
CA GLN A 186 10.14 -13.01 0.51
C GLN A 186 11.05 -12.25 1.47
N ASP A 187 10.46 -11.40 2.31
CA ASP A 187 11.21 -10.39 3.06
C ASP A 187 11.45 -10.86 4.51
N ALA A 188 10.52 -11.56 5.14
CA ALA A 188 10.65 -12.00 6.53
C ALA A 188 11.26 -13.40 6.70
N LEU A 189 10.80 -14.41 5.95
CA LEU A 189 11.30 -15.78 6.11
C LEU A 189 12.74 -15.95 5.60
N PRO A 190 13.57 -16.79 6.27
CA PRO A 190 14.89 -17.19 5.79
C PRO A 190 14.83 -18.37 4.79
N ILE A 191 13.66 -18.62 4.18
CA ILE A 191 13.45 -19.74 3.25
C ILE A 191 13.53 -19.25 1.82
N ARG A 192 14.35 -19.92 1.01
CA ARG A 192 14.54 -19.56 -0.41
C ARG A 192 13.46 -20.20 -1.27
N MET A 193 12.64 -19.40 -1.94
CA MET A 193 11.71 -19.90 -2.97
C MET A 193 12.50 -20.56 -4.10
N LYS A 194 12.17 -21.79 -4.51
CA LYS A 194 12.82 -22.50 -5.63
C LYS A 194 11.91 -22.65 -6.84
N GLY A 195 10.60 -22.64 -6.65
CA GLY A 195 9.59 -22.64 -7.71
C GLY A 195 8.19 -22.58 -7.13
N ILE A 196 7.23 -21.99 -7.86
CA ILE A 196 5.80 -22.13 -7.60
C ILE A 196 5.15 -22.70 -8.86
N HIS A 197 4.52 -23.86 -8.72
CA HIS A 197 3.96 -24.66 -9.80
C HIS A 197 2.44 -24.69 -9.65
N TYR A 198 1.72 -24.18 -10.64
CA TYR A 198 0.26 -24.16 -10.65
C TYR A 198 -0.28 -25.25 -11.57
N ILE A 199 -1.19 -26.08 -11.06
CA ILE A 199 -1.93 -27.08 -11.83
C ILE A 199 -3.43 -26.81 -11.74
N ASN A 200 -4.18 -27.33 -12.72
CA ASN A 200 -5.65 -27.29 -12.73
C ASN A 200 -6.25 -25.88 -12.60
N THR A 201 -5.70 -24.88 -13.30
CA THR A 201 -6.08 -23.45 -13.16
C THR A 201 -7.55 -23.20 -13.56
N PRO A 202 -8.36 -22.51 -12.73
CA PRO A 202 -9.74 -22.15 -13.04
C PRO A 202 -9.85 -20.85 -13.85
N PRO A 203 -11.05 -20.54 -14.39
CA PRO A 203 -11.35 -19.20 -14.92
C PRO A 203 -11.09 -18.10 -13.86
N GLY A 204 -10.49 -16.99 -14.28
CA GLY A 204 -10.12 -15.87 -13.40
C GLY A 204 -8.75 -15.99 -12.72
N PHE A 205 -8.07 -17.15 -12.83
CA PHE A 205 -6.72 -17.34 -12.31
C PHE A 205 -5.72 -16.29 -12.83
N GLU A 206 -5.75 -15.98 -14.13
CA GLU A 206 -4.79 -15.07 -14.77
C GLU A 206 -4.77 -13.68 -14.13
N THR A 207 -5.93 -13.16 -13.72
CA THR A 207 -6.04 -11.86 -13.04
C THR A 207 -5.24 -11.85 -11.75
N ILE A 208 -5.43 -12.85 -10.90
CA ILE A 208 -4.74 -12.99 -9.62
C ILE A 208 -3.26 -13.27 -9.83
N PHE A 209 -2.94 -14.16 -10.77
CA PHE A 209 -1.56 -14.50 -11.14
C PHE A 209 -0.77 -13.26 -11.59
N ASN A 210 -1.36 -12.43 -12.46
CA ASN A 210 -0.73 -11.20 -12.93
C ASN A 210 -0.57 -10.17 -11.80
N ALA A 211 -1.53 -10.05 -10.88
CA ALA A 211 -1.41 -9.19 -9.72
C ALA A 211 -0.25 -9.62 -8.80
N ILE A 212 -0.13 -10.91 -8.48
CA ILE A 212 0.97 -11.45 -7.67
C ILE A 212 2.32 -11.21 -8.35
N LYS A 213 2.41 -11.40 -9.68
CA LYS A 213 3.66 -11.14 -10.43
C LYS A 213 4.18 -9.72 -10.23
N LEU A 214 3.30 -8.72 -10.16
CA LEU A 214 3.71 -7.32 -9.98
C LEU A 214 4.38 -7.06 -8.62
N LEU A 215 4.06 -7.86 -7.61
CA LEU A 215 4.58 -7.71 -6.25
C LEU A 215 5.91 -8.46 -6.02
N LEU A 216 6.19 -9.49 -6.83
CA LEU A 216 7.39 -10.30 -6.72
C LEU A 216 8.61 -9.60 -7.32
N ASN A 217 9.79 -9.82 -6.73
CA ASN A 217 11.05 -9.43 -7.37
C ASN A 217 11.30 -10.25 -8.66
N GLU A 218 12.22 -9.78 -9.52
CA GLU A 218 12.51 -10.41 -10.81
C GLU A 218 12.88 -11.90 -10.69
N LYS A 219 13.73 -12.22 -9.71
CA LYS A 219 14.17 -13.59 -9.44
C LYS A 219 13.00 -14.52 -9.12
N ASN A 220 12.04 -14.08 -8.33
CA ASN A 220 10.87 -14.86 -7.95
C ASN A 220 9.82 -14.91 -9.06
N ARG A 221 9.66 -13.84 -9.85
CA ARG A 221 8.80 -13.85 -11.05
C ARG A 221 9.21 -14.93 -12.05
N ASN A 222 10.52 -15.14 -12.23
CA ASN A 222 11.08 -16.16 -13.13
C ASN A 222 10.96 -17.60 -12.60
N ARG A 223 10.34 -17.79 -11.43
CA ARG A 223 10.15 -19.09 -10.76
C ARG A 223 8.68 -19.49 -10.67
N LEU A 224 7.82 -18.84 -11.44
CA LEU A 224 6.42 -19.18 -11.54
C LEU A 224 6.19 -20.04 -12.78
N TYR A 225 5.56 -21.20 -12.59
CA TYR A 225 5.30 -22.18 -13.64
C TYR A 225 3.83 -22.55 -13.64
N VAL A 226 3.18 -22.48 -14.81
CA VAL A 226 1.77 -22.86 -14.97
C VAL A 226 1.70 -24.07 -15.90
N HIS A 227 1.31 -25.21 -15.34
CA HIS A 227 1.24 -26.50 -16.06
C HIS A 227 -0.18 -26.86 -16.46
N ASN A 228 -1.17 -26.30 -15.78
CA ASN A 228 -2.58 -26.62 -15.93
C ASN A 228 -2.82 -28.14 -15.83
N LYS A 229 -3.22 -28.83 -16.90
CA LYS A 229 -3.45 -30.29 -16.93
C LYS A 229 -2.24 -31.10 -17.41
N ASN A 230 -1.10 -30.47 -17.71
CA ASN A 230 0.10 -31.14 -18.23
C ASN A 230 1.03 -31.65 -17.11
N TYR A 231 0.66 -32.78 -16.50
CA TYR A 231 1.45 -33.40 -15.42
C TYR A 231 2.84 -33.89 -15.87
N ASN A 232 2.99 -34.28 -17.13
CA ASN A 232 4.30 -34.69 -17.68
C ASN A 232 5.30 -33.53 -17.70
N GLU A 233 4.84 -32.28 -17.82
CA GLU A 233 5.67 -31.10 -17.63
C GLU A 233 6.04 -30.99 -16.14
N LEU A 234 5.04 -30.97 -15.26
CA LEU A 234 5.24 -30.85 -13.81
C LEU A 234 6.31 -31.83 -13.29
N TYR A 235 6.29 -33.08 -13.74
CA TYR A 235 7.23 -34.12 -13.32
C TYR A 235 8.70 -33.84 -13.68
N LYS A 236 8.96 -32.93 -14.63
CA LYS A 236 10.33 -32.46 -14.94
C LYS A 236 10.86 -31.51 -13.86
N HIS A 237 9.98 -30.88 -13.09
CA HIS A 237 10.33 -29.96 -12.02
C HIS A 237 10.19 -30.56 -10.63
N ILE A 238 9.21 -31.45 -10.43
CA ILE A 238 8.93 -32.11 -9.16
C ILE A 238 8.88 -33.61 -9.37
N SER A 239 9.83 -34.34 -8.78
CA SER A 239 9.95 -35.78 -8.94
C SER A 239 8.73 -36.54 -8.41
N GLN A 240 8.30 -37.55 -9.16
CA GLN A 240 7.22 -38.45 -8.72
C GLN A 240 7.61 -39.26 -7.47
N GLU A 241 8.90 -39.39 -7.16
CA GLU A 241 9.34 -40.11 -5.95
C GLU A 241 8.90 -39.42 -4.65
N VAL A 242 8.63 -38.13 -4.69
CA VAL A 242 8.22 -37.32 -3.53
C VAL A 242 6.76 -36.88 -3.57
N LEU A 243 6.13 -36.87 -4.74
CA LEU A 243 4.73 -36.49 -4.88
C LEU A 243 3.80 -37.52 -4.21
N PRO A 244 2.64 -37.10 -3.69
CA PRO A 244 1.66 -38.03 -3.15
C PRO A 244 1.07 -38.95 -4.23
N ALA A 245 0.51 -40.09 -3.81
CA ALA A 245 -0.13 -41.07 -4.69
C ALA A 245 -1.25 -40.45 -5.55
N GLU A 246 -2.00 -39.50 -5.00
CA GLU A 246 -3.07 -38.74 -5.66
C GLU A 246 -2.56 -37.89 -6.84
N TYR A 247 -1.26 -37.59 -6.86
CA TYR A 247 -0.58 -36.88 -7.95
C TYR A 247 0.31 -37.82 -8.78
N GLY A 248 0.04 -39.13 -8.75
CA GLY A 248 0.78 -40.15 -9.49
C GLY A 248 2.19 -40.40 -8.96
N GLY A 249 2.45 -40.07 -7.69
CA GLY A 249 3.76 -40.24 -7.06
C GLY A 249 3.86 -41.41 -6.08
N LYS A 250 5.02 -41.49 -5.41
CA LYS A 250 5.40 -42.54 -4.45
C LYS A 250 5.81 -41.98 -3.08
N GLY A 251 5.43 -40.74 -2.79
CA GLY A 251 5.71 -40.04 -1.54
C GLY A 251 4.76 -40.35 -0.38
N GLY A 252 3.91 -41.36 -0.54
CA GLY A 252 2.79 -41.68 0.37
C GLY A 252 1.47 -41.05 -0.10
N SER A 253 0.38 -41.40 0.56
CA SER A 253 -0.93 -40.77 0.38
C SER A 253 -1.03 -39.46 1.16
N ILE A 254 -1.96 -38.59 0.76
CA ILE A 254 -2.25 -37.36 1.50
C ILE A 254 -2.68 -37.66 2.94
N GLN A 255 -3.37 -38.78 3.17
CA GLN A 255 -3.79 -39.20 4.50
C GLN A 255 -2.59 -39.57 5.39
N GLU A 256 -1.61 -40.29 4.87
CA GLU A 256 -0.38 -40.60 5.61
C GLU A 256 0.43 -39.33 5.92
N ILE A 257 0.48 -38.38 4.97
CA ILE A 257 1.16 -37.09 5.18
C ILE A 257 0.47 -36.26 6.27
N LYS A 258 -0.87 -36.26 6.33
CA LYS A 258 -1.61 -35.63 7.45
C LYS A 258 -1.25 -36.28 8.78
N GLY A 259 -1.23 -37.62 8.84
CA GLY A 259 -0.86 -38.37 10.05
C GLY A 259 0.56 -38.08 10.53
N TYR A 260 1.51 -37.98 9.60
CA TYR A 260 2.88 -37.56 9.88
C TYR A 260 2.92 -36.19 10.56
N TRP A 261 2.24 -35.19 9.99
CA TRP A 261 2.26 -33.83 10.54
C TRP A 261 1.55 -33.71 11.88
N LYS A 262 0.44 -34.43 12.11
CA LYS A 262 -0.21 -34.48 13.42
C LYS A 262 0.75 -34.99 14.49
N SER A 263 1.41 -36.12 14.23
CA SER A 263 2.41 -36.69 15.15
C SER A 263 3.59 -35.74 15.38
N LYS A 264 4.09 -35.12 14.31
CA LYS A 264 5.22 -34.18 14.38
C LYS A 264 4.92 -32.94 15.22
N ILE A 265 3.69 -32.44 15.15
CA ILE A 265 3.26 -31.28 15.94
C ILE A 265 3.12 -31.64 17.42
N GLU A 266 2.62 -32.83 17.73
CA GLU A 266 2.59 -33.33 19.11
C GLU A 266 4.01 -33.42 19.70
N GLU A 267 4.95 -33.99 18.94
CA GLU A 267 6.39 -34.06 19.30
C GLU A 267 6.99 -32.66 19.56
N CYS A 268 6.61 -31.66 18.75
CA CYS A 268 7.14 -30.31 18.81
C CYS A 268 6.32 -29.34 19.68
N SER A 269 5.31 -29.83 20.42
CA SER A 269 4.36 -28.99 21.15
C SER A 269 5.04 -28.01 22.11
N LEU A 270 5.99 -28.47 22.93
CA LEU A 270 6.75 -27.60 23.85
C LEU A 270 7.48 -26.47 23.12
N TYR A 271 8.15 -26.81 22.01
CA TYR A 271 8.85 -25.82 21.17
C TYR A 271 7.89 -24.77 20.60
N LEU A 272 6.69 -25.20 20.18
CA LEU A 272 5.67 -24.32 19.63
C LEU A 272 5.06 -23.42 20.72
N GLU A 273 4.81 -23.93 21.93
CA GLU A 273 4.33 -23.13 23.05
C GLU A 273 5.32 -22.03 23.45
N GLU A 274 6.61 -22.34 23.53
CA GLU A 274 7.65 -21.34 23.78
C GLU A 274 7.70 -20.28 22.67
N ASP A 275 7.57 -20.72 21.41
CA ASP A 275 7.59 -19.84 20.24
C ASP A 275 6.46 -18.82 20.23
N LEU A 276 5.27 -19.21 20.71
CA LEU A 276 4.11 -18.31 20.84
C LEU A 276 4.37 -17.13 21.77
N THR A 277 5.35 -17.23 22.66
CA THR A 277 5.70 -16.14 23.58
C THR A 277 6.61 -15.07 22.94
N ASN A 278 7.13 -15.33 21.73
CA ASN A 278 8.03 -14.43 21.00
C ASN A 278 7.27 -13.45 20.10
N GLY A 279 7.86 -12.28 19.84
CA GLY A 279 7.27 -11.22 19.03
C GLY A 279 8.01 -9.91 19.22
N THR A 280 7.30 -8.79 19.02
CA THR A 280 7.86 -7.45 19.27
C THR A 280 6.95 -6.59 20.14
N ASP A 281 7.59 -5.71 20.92
CA ASP A 281 6.95 -4.59 21.59
C ASP A 281 7.34 -3.31 20.85
N GLU A 282 6.51 -2.91 19.88
CA GLU A 282 6.78 -1.77 18.99
C GLU A 282 6.95 -0.44 19.75
N SER A 283 6.43 -0.32 20.97
CA SER A 283 6.62 0.88 21.80
C SER A 283 8.06 1.07 22.26
N LYS A 284 8.87 0.00 22.28
CA LYS A 284 10.28 0.02 22.66
C LYS A 284 11.22 0.11 21.47
N ARG A 285 10.70 0.15 20.23
CA ARG A 285 11.54 0.13 19.03
C ARG A 285 12.38 1.41 18.94
N PRO A 286 13.70 1.31 18.70
CA PRO A 286 14.49 2.48 18.36
C PRO A 286 14.01 3.11 17.05
N GLY A 287 13.53 4.36 17.10
CA GLY A 287 13.00 5.08 15.94
C GLY A 287 11.48 5.02 15.85
N LYS A 288 10.93 5.04 14.62
CA LYS A 288 9.48 4.97 14.41
C LYS A 288 9.00 3.53 14.59
N PRO A 289 7.86 3.30 15.27
CA PRO A 289 7.28 1.96 15.38
C PRO A 289 6.86 1.45 14.01
N ASN A 290 6.97 0.15 13.80
CA ASN A 290 6.40 -0.48 12.63
C ASN A 290 4.88 -0.65 12.84
N THR A 291 4.11 -0.22 11.86
CA THR A 291 2.65 -0.40 11.82
C THR A 291 2.25 -1.21 10.59
N SER A 292 1.07 -1.82 10.64
CA SER A 292 0.46 -2.48 9.48
C SER A 292 0.41 -1.54 8.27
N GLU A 293 0.04 -0.28 8.50
CA GLU A 293 0.01 0.77 7.47
C GLU A 293 1.39 1.05 6.89
N SER A 294 2.43 1.16 7.72
CA SER A 294 3.80 1.44 7.24
C SER A 294 4.39 0.28 6.40
N LEU A 295 4.02 -0.97 6.71
CA LEU A 295 4.59 -2.16 6.09
C LEU A 295 3.79 -2.67 4.89
N PHE A 296 2.48 -2.48 4.89
CA PHE A 296 1.58 -3.00 3.86
C PHE A 296 0.83 -1.92 3.09
N GLY A 297 0.89 -0.66 3.52
CA GLY A 297 0.04 0.42 3.03
C GLY A 297 -1.39 0.30 3.58
N LEU A 298 -2.17 1.37 3.43
CA LEU A 298 -3.63 1.27 3.56
C LEU A 298 -4.16 0.40 2.41
N GLU A 299 -5.19 -0.42 2.65
CA GLU A 299 -5.76 -1.35 1.66
C GLU A 299 -6.16 -0.69 0.34
N GLY A 300 -6.45 0.62 0.34
CA GLY A 300 -6.71 1.38 -0.88
C GLY A 300 -5.47 1.84 -1.65
N SER A 301 -4.24 1.71 -1.13
CA SER A 301 -3.01 2.08 -1.83
C SER A 301 -2.78 1.30 -3.13
N PHE A 302 -3.21 0.04 -3.20
CA PHE A 302 -3.11 -0.76 -4.43
C PHE A 302 -4.14 -0.32 -5.48
N GLN A 303 -5.40 -0.12 -5.08
CA GLN A 303 -6.42 0.38 -6.01
C GLN A 303 -6.06 1.78 -6.49
N LEU A 304 -5.51 2.60 -5.60
CA LEU A 304 -5.00 3.91 -5.93
C LEU A 304 -3.81 3.85 -6.88
N ALA A 305 -2.83 2.97 -6.66
CA ALA A 305 -1.70 2.78 -7.57
C ALA A 305 -2.13 2.24 -8.94
N LYS A 306 -3.11 1.31 -8.95
CA LYS A 306 -3.72 0.81 -10.19
C LYS A 306 -4.40 1.94 -10.95
N LYS A 307 -5.22 2.73 -10.25
CA LYS A 307 -5.91 3.89 -10.81
C LYS A 307 -4.93 4.95 -11.32
N ALA A 308 -3.88 5.27 -10.57
CA ALA A 308 -2.82 6.18 -11.00
C ALA A 308 -2.15 5.69 -12.29
N LYS A 309 -1.88 4.39 -12.39
CA LYS A 309 -1.33 3.80 -13.62
C LYS A 309 -2.29 3.86 -14.79
N GLU A 310 -3.54 3.44 -14.60
CA GLU A 310 -4.54 3.30 -15.67
C GLU A 310 -5.11 4.64 -16.15
N GLU A 311 -5.37 5.58 -15.22
CA GLU A 311 -6.03 6.85 -15.53
C GLU A 311 -5.04 8.01 -15.76
N LEU A 312 -3.87 7.94 -15.12
CA LEU A 312 -2.86 9.02 -15.11
C LEU A 312 -1.55 8.64 -15.78
N ASN A 313 -1.41 7.42 -16.32
CA ASN A 313 -0.17 6.91 -16.93
C ASN A 313 1.03 6.90 -15.95
N GLU A 314 0.77 6.78 -14.65
CA GLU A 314 1.84 6.68 -13.66
C GLU A 314 2.58 5.34 -13.79
N ASP A 315 3.88 5.40 -14.06
CA ASP A 315 4.79 4.25 -13.97
C ASP A 315 5.77 4.47 -12.81
N PRO A 316 5.68 3.67 -11.72
CA PRO A 316 6.57 3.77 -10.58
C PRO A 316 8.06 3.78 -10.91
N LYS A 317 8.47 3.16 -12.03
CA LYS A 317 9.88 3.15 -12.47
C LYS A 317 10.35 4.49 -13.00
N ASN A 318 9.43 5.31 -13.52
CA ASN A 318 9.75 6.58 -14.17
C ASN A 318 9.62 7.78 -13.22
N ILE A 319 8.94 7.65 -12.08
CA ILE A 319 8.65 8.76 -11.16
C ILE A 319 9.91 9.57 -10.82
N GLN A 320 10.98 8.90 -10.40
CA GLN A 320 12.23 9.58 -10.01
C GLN A 320 12.91 10.27 -11.20
N ARG A 321 12.90 9.63 -12.38
CA ARG A 321 13.42 10.22 -13.61
C ARG A 321 12.64 11.47 -14.01
N ASP A 322 11.31 11.38 -13.97
CA ASP A 322 10.41 12.46 -14.38
C ASP A 322 10.45 13.63 -13.39
N LEU A 323 10.53 13.35 -12.09
CA LEU A 323 10.80 14.34 -11.05
C LEU A 323 12.11 15.07 -11.29
N GLN A 324 13.20 14.34 -11.54
CA GLN A 324 14.50 14.95 -11.81
C GLN A 324 14.44 15.84 -13.06
N HIS A 325 13.77 15.39 -14.11
CA HIS A 325 13.60 16.18 -15.32
C HIS A 325 12.83 17.49 -15.08
N ILE A 326 11.78 17.47 -14.25
CA ILE A 326 11.04 18.67 -13.86
C ILE A 326 11.92 19.61 -13.00
N LYS A 327 12.67 19.08 -12.04
CA LYS A 327 13.60 19.87 -11.21
C LYS A 327 14.69 20.53 -12.04
N ASP A 328 15.27 19.80 -12.98
CA ASP A 328 16.28 20.30 -13.91
C ASP A 328 15.71 21.42 -14.79
N TRP A 329 14.49 21.25 -15.29
CA TRP A 329 13.81 22.29 -16.06
C TRP A 329 13.54 23.54 -15.22
N LEU A 330 13.02 23.40 -13.99
CA LEU A 330 12.77 24.49 -13.06
C LEU A 330 14.05 25.28 -12.75
N SER A 331 15.19 24.60 -12.56
CA SER A 331 16.49 25.25 -12.31
C SER A 331 16.94 26.17 -13.45
N LYS A 332 16.41 25.95 -14.66
CA LYS A 332 16.71 26.74 -15.87
C LYS A 332 15.69 27.86 -16.13
N GLN A 333 14.66 28.01 -15.28
CA GLN A 333 13.63 29.05 -15.42
C GLN A 333 13.92 30.23 -14.48
N PRO A 334 14.63 31.29 -14.92
CA PRO A 334 15.03 32.40 -14.05
C PRO A 334 13.86 33.22 -13.49
N HIS A 335 12.68 33.15 -14.13
CA HIS A 335 11.45 33.79 -13.64
C HIS A 335 10.69 32.96 -12.61
N LEU A 336 10.98 31.67 -12.41
CA LEU A 336 10.22 30.83 -11.48
C LEU A 336 10.98 30.63 -10.17
N LYS A 337 10.34 31.03 -9.07
CA LYS A 337 10.74 30.63 -7.71
C LYS A 337 9.79 29.54 -7.25
N ALA A 338 10.11 28.29 -7.62
CA ALA A 338 9.27 27.13 -7.40
C ALA A 338 9.68 26.30 -6.18
N ARG A 339 8.69 25.64 -5.58
CA ARG A 339 8.87 24.56 -4.60
C ARG A 339 9.40 23.30 -5.29
N LEU A 340 10.33 22.60 -4.65
CA LEU A 340 11.02 21.42 -5.20
C LEU A 340 10.75 20.11 -4.45
N ASP A 341 9.81 20.12 -3.50
CA ASP A 341 9.38 18.94 -2.77
C ASP A 341 8.84 17.86 -3.73
N ASP A 342 9.32 16.62 -3.60
CA ASP A 342 8.95 15.51 -4.51
C ASP A 342 7.44 15.33 -4.57
N GLN A 343 6.80 15.28 -3.40
CA GLN A 343 5.35 15.09 -3.28
C GLN A 343 4.55 16.20 -3.98
N TRP A 344 5.01 17.44 -3.86
CA TRP A 344 4.42 18.59 -4.56
C TRP A 344 4.51 18.43 -6.07
N LEU A 345 5.70 18.09 -6.59
CA LEU A 345 5.93 17.92 -8.02
C LEU A 345 5.21 16.68 -8.59
N VAL A 346 5.13 15.58 -7.83
CA VAL A 346 4.33 14.39 -8.17
C VAL A 346 2.86 14.77 -8.36
N ALA A 347 2.31 15.67 -7.54
CA ALA A 347 0.93 16.10 -7.71
C ALA A 347 0.68 16.82 -9.05
N PHE A 348 1.63 17.64 -9.51
CA PHE A 348 1.56 18.27 -10.84
C PHE A 348 1.76 17.26 -11.97
N LEU A 349 2.62 16.25 -11.80
CA LEU A 349 2.79 15.15 -12.75
C LEU A 349 1.49 14.35 -12.90
N ARG A 350 0.91 13.90 -11.78
CA ARG A 350 -0.38 13.19 -11.74
C ARG A 350 -1.50 14.02 -12.34
N GLY A 351 -1.62 15.29 -11.96
CA GLY A 351 -2.61 16.23 -12.50
C GLY A 351 -2.44 16.55 -14.00
N CYS A 352 -1.31 16.17 -14.59
CA CYS A 352 -1.02 16.28 -16.02
C CYS A 352 -0.88 14.90 -16.71
N LYS A 353 -1.29 13.82 -16.02
CA LYS A 353 -1.19 12.44 -16.50
C LYS A 353 0.22 12.06 -16.96
N TYR A 354 1.22 12.48 -16.19
CA TYR A 354 2.65 12.31 -16.45
C TYR A 354 3.16 12.89 -17.79
N SER A 355 2.41 13.80 -18.41
CA SER A 355 2.89 14.57 -19.54
C SER A 355 3.83 15.68 -19.07
N LEU A 356 5.14 15.50 -19.25
CA LEU A 356 6.16 16.45 -18.80
C LEU A 356 5.94 17.86 -19.34
N GLU A 357 5.58 18.02 -20.62
CA GLU A 357 5.30 19.35 -21.20
C GLU A 357 4.09 20.02 -20.54
N ARG A 358 2.98 19.30 -20.36
CA ARG A 358 1.81 19.83 -19.65
C ARG A 358 2.14 20.17 -18.20
N THR A 359 2.97 19.37 -17.55
CA THR A 359 3.43 19.64 -16.18
C THR A 359 4.24 20.93 -16.11
N LYS A 360 5.17 21.16 -17.05
CA LYS A 360 5.93 22.41 -17.16
C LYS A 360 5.01 23.61 -17.35
N GLU A 361 4.09 23.53 -18.32
CA GLU A 361 3.11 24.59 -18.61
C GLU A 361 2.24 24.91 -17.38
N LYS A 362 1.76 23.88 -16.68
CA LYS A 362 0.89 24.02 -15.50
C LYS A 362 1.64 24.58 -14.29
N LEU A 363 2.88 24.16 -14.06
CA LEU A 363 3.74 24.73 -13.01
C LEU A 363 4.04 26.20 -13.27
N ASP A 364 4.43 26.53 -14.50
CA ASP A 364 4.69 27.92 -14.90
C ASP A 364 3.43 28.78 -14.71
N LEU A 365 2.28 28.31 -15.21
CA LEU A 365 0.99 28.97 -15.02
C LEU A 365 0.64 29.17 -13.55
N TYR A 366 0.79 28.14 -12.73
CA TYR A 366 0.50 28.21 -11.30
C TYR A 366 1.31 29.31 -10.61
N TYR A 367 2.64 29.36 -10.80
CA TYR A 367 3.48 30.38 -10.19
C TYR A 367 3.32 31.77 -10.82
N SER A 368 2.95 31.85 -12.11
CA SER A 368 2.54 33.10 -12.77
C SER A 368 1.30 33.68 -12.11
N MET A 369 0.26 32.85 -11.92
CA MET A 369 -0.98 33.25 -11.27
C MET A 369 -0.76 33.72 -9.85
N ARG A 370 0.13 33.05 -9.09
CA ARG A 370 0.46 33.47 -7.72
C ARG A 370 1.03 34.89 -7.64
N SER A 371 1.79 35.33 -8.65
CA SER A 371 2.35 36.68 -8.68
C SER A 371 1.42 37.71 -9.32
N LEU A 372 0.65 37.31 -10.34
CA LEU A 372 -0.16 38.22 -11.16
C LEU A 372 -1.61 38.34 -10.69
N ALA A 373 -2.07 37.43 -9.84
CA ALA A 373 -3.39 37.44 -9.22
C ALA A 373 -3.30 37.22 -7.69
N PRO A 374 -2.56 38.09 -6.96
CA PRO A 374 -2.39 37.94 -5.52
C PRO A 374 -3.71 38.04 -4.73
N GLU A 375 -4.74 38.66 -5.32
CA GLU A 375 -6.08 38.76 -4.72
C GLU A 375 -6.72 37.38 -4.48
N LEU A 376 -6.36 36.35 -5.25
CA LEU A 376 -6.85 34.98 -5.07
C LEU A 376 -6.24 34.27 -3.85
N PHE A 377 -5.20 34.83 -3.26
CA PHE A 377 -4.42 34.25 -2.16
C PHE A 377 -4.25 35.23 -0.99
N ARG A 378 -5.16 36.21 -0.87
CA ARG A 378 -5.04 37.35 0.04
C ARG A 378 -5.28 37.04 1.52
N VAL A 379 -6.04 35.99 1.83
CA VAL A 379 -6.33 35.55 3.21
C VAL A 379 -5.25 34.57 3.66
N LYS A 380 -4.45 34.93 4.66
CA LYS A 380 -3.42 34.03 5.23
C LYS A 380 -4.02 33.11 6.29
N ALA A 381 -3.38 31.97 6.50
CA ALA A 381 -3.78 31.00 7.54
C ALA A 381 -3.72 31.57 8.97
N THR A 382 -2.90 32.60 9.20
CA THR A 382 -2.74 33.28 10.49
C THR A 382 -3.66 34.48 10.68
N ASP A 383 -4.42 34.87 9.66
CA ASP A 383 -5.31 36.04 9.76
C ASP A 383 -6.56 35.69 10.57
N SER A 384 -7.05 36.61 11.39
CA SER A 384 -8.32 36.39 12.12
C SER A 384 -9.51 36.14 11.18
N ALA A 385 -9.45 36.71 9.97
CA ALA A 385 -10.44 36.50 8.92
C ALA A 385 -10.50 35.05 8.44
N PHE A 386 -9.39 34.29 8.50
CA PHE A 386 -9.38 32.87 8.12
C PHE A 386 -10.33 32.06 8.99
N ASP A 387 -10.25 32.23 10.32
CA ASP A 387 -11.14 31.51 11.24
C ASP A 387 -12.61 31.87 11.03
N GLU A 388 -12.90 33.14 10.78
CA GLU A 388 -14.26 33.57 10.47
C GLU A 388 -14.78 32.92 9.18
N LEU A 389 -13.98 32.95 8.10
CA LEU A 389 -14.36 32.42 6.79
C LEU A 389 -14.53 30.91 6.78
N ILE A 390 -13.64 30.16 7.45
CA ILE A 390 -13.78 28.70 7.56
C ILE A 390 -15.01 28.33 8.40
N SER A 391 -15.31 29.07 9.47
CA SER A 391 -16.51 28.85 10.30
C SER A 391 -17.83 28.98 9.55
N LEU A 392 -17.88 29.73 8.43
CA LEU A 392 -19.10 29.88 7.63
C LEU A 392 -19.55 28.55 7.00
N GLY A 393 -18.64 27.58 6.88
CA GLY A 393 -18.91 26.30 6.22
C GLY A 393 -19.34 26.46 4.77
N THR A 394 -18.92 27.54 4.10
CA THR A 394 -19.30 27.81 2.70
C THR A 394 -18.61 26.89 1.71
N TYR A 395 -17.37 26.49 1.99
CA TYR A 395 -16.60 25.60 1.13
C TYR A 395 -16.02 24.48 2.00
N LEU A 396 -16.78 23.40 2.14
CA LEU A 396 -16.52 22.29 3.06
C LEU A 396 -15.86 21.14 2.32
N ILE A 397 -14.60 20.87 2.62
CA ILE A 397 -13.92 19.66 2.15
C ILE A 397 -14.17 18.58 3.20
N LEU A 398 -14.67 17.40 2.84
CA LEU A 398 -14.97 16.37 3.84
C LEU A 398 -13.67 15.68 4.32
N PRO A 399 -13.40 15.58 5.65
CA PRO A 399 -12.16 15.03 6.17
C PRO A 399 -11.92 13.55 5.80
N LYS A 400 -12.99 12.79 5.58
CA LYS A 400 -12.95 11.37 5.22
C LYS A 400 -13.41 11.15 3.78
N THR A 401 -12.83 10.14 3.12
CA THR A 401 -13.33 9.59 1.85
C THR A 401 -14.13 8.32 2.12
N ALA A 402 -15.00 7.94 1.18
CA ALA A 402 -15.82 6.74 1.28
C ALA A 402 -14.98 5.46 1.36
N THR A 403 -13.95 5.40 0.52
CA THR A 403 -12.88 4.39 0.52
C THR A 403 -11.54 5.12 0.30
N PRO A 404 -10.38 4.50 0.58
CA PRO A 404 -9.10 5.19 0.40
C PRO A 404 -8.73 5.48 -1.06
N ASP A 405 -9.48 4.96 -2.04
CA ASP A 405 -9.37 5.26 -3.47
C ASP A 405 -10.57 6.07 -4.03
N SER A 406 -11.50 6.50 -3.19
CA SER A 406 -12.62 7.35 -3.60
C SER A 406 -12.21 8.82 -3.77
N PRO A 407 -12.89 9.58 -4.65
CA PRO A 407 -12.68 11.02 -4.74
C PRO A 407 -13.04 11.72 -3.43
N ARG A 408 -12.34 12.81 -3.15
CA ARG A 408 -12.61 13.71 -2.02
C ARG A 408 -13.89 14.49 -2.30
N ILE A 409 -14.80 14.55 -1.33
CA ILE A 409 -16.05 15.30 -1.49
C ILE A 409 -15.85 16.74 -1.03
N ILE A 410 -16.32 17.69 -1.83
CA ILE A 410 -16.42 19.12 -1.51
C ILE A 410 -17.89 19.49 -1.52
N ILE A 411 -18.36 20.20 -0.50
CA ILE A 411 -19.70 20.79 -0.44
C ILE A 411 -19.55 22.30 -0.47
N ILE A 412 -20.10 22.93 -1.51
CA ILE A 412 -20.13 24.39 -1.65
C ILE A 412 -21.52 24.87 -1.27
N ARG A 413 -21.66 25.51 -0.11
CA ARG A 413 -22.90 26.08 0.42
C ARG A 413 -23.00 27.54 0.04
N ALA A 414 -23.39 27.80 -1.20
CA ALA A 414 -23.18 29.09 -1.84
C ALA A 414 -24.01 30.25 -1.24
N GLY A 415 -25.06 29.97 -0.47
CA GLY A 415 -25.82 30.97 0.30
C GLY A 415 -25.43 31.11 1.77
N SER A 416 -24.35 30.47 2.24
CA SER A 416 -24.02 30.40 3.68
C SER A 416 -23.16 31.54 4.23
N TYR A 417 -22.87 32.57 3.41
CA TYR A 417 -22.11 33.75 3.82
C TYR A 417 -22.91 35.02 3.59
N ASP A 418 -22.56 36.10 4.28
CA ASP A 418 -23.15 37.41 4.02
C ASP A 418 -22.43 38.07 2.82
N PRO A 419 -23.09 38.25 1.66
CA PRO A 419 -22.47 38.83 0.47
C PRO A 419 -22.22 40.34 0.59
N ALA A 420 -22.72 41.00 1.65
CA ALA A 420 -22.36 42.37 1.99
C ALA A 420 -21.05 42.44 2.80
N LYS A 421 -20.71 41.37 3.54
CA LYS A 421 -19.52 41.30 4.39
C LYS A 421 -18.33 40.63 3.69
N TYR A 422 -18.58 39.56 2.94
CA TYR A 422 -17.55 38.75 2.30
C TYR A 422 -17.83 38.58 0.81
N ASN A 423 -16.78 38.29 0.05
CA ASN A 423 -16.93 37.79 -1.31
C ASN A 423 -16.38 36.38 -1.49
N PHE A 424 -16.79 35.74 -2.57
CA PHE A 424 -16.36 34.39 -2.90
C PHE A 424 -14.83 34.24 -2.98
N ILE A 425 -14.10 35.29 -3.36
CA ILE A 425 -12.62 35.26 -3.42
C ILE A 425 -12.02 35.13 -2.01
N ASP A 426 -12.60 35.76 -0.99
CA ASP A 426 -12.15 35.59 0.41
C ASP A 426 -12.29 34.14 0.86
N ILE A 427 -13.45 33.55 0.58
CA ILE A 427 -13.77 32.16 0.93
C ILE A 427 -12.82 31.21 0.21
N PHE A 428 -12.65 31.38 -1.09
CA PHE A 428 -11.72 30.58 -1.89
C PHE A 428 -10.28 30.73 -1.41
N SER A 429 -9.84 31.96 -1.11
CA SER A 429 -8.49 32.21 -0.60
C SER A 429 -8.26 31.47 0.71
N ALA A 430 -9.22 31.52 1.64
CA ALA A 430 -9.12 30.80 2.91
C ALA A 430 -9.05 29.29 2.69
N THR A 431 -9.94 28.72 1.86
CA THR A 431 -10.00 27.26 1.65
C THR A 431 -8.87 26.72 0.78
N SER A 432 -8.18 27.57 0.01
CA SER A 432 -7.00 27.18 -0.76
C SER A 432 -5.88 26.59 0.12
N HIS A 433 -5.77 27.01 1.38
CA HIS A 433 -4.80 26.43 2.33
C HIS A 433 -5.08 24.95 2.60
N ILE A 434 -6.34 24.58 2.76
CA ILE A 434 -6.76 23.18 2.96
C ILE A 434 -6.40 22.34 1.73
N GLN A 435 -6.64 22.87 0.52
CA GLN A 435 -6.28 22.18 -0.72
C GLN A 435 -4.76 21.96 -0.84
N LYS A 436 -3.94 22.94 -0.46
CA LYS A 436 -2.48 22.79 -0.46
C LYS A 436 -2.01 21.70 0.50
N ILE A 437 -2.60 21.63 1.69
CA ILE A 437 -2.32 20.57 2.67
C ILE A 437 -2.66 19.20 2.07
N LEU A 438 -3.87 19.06 1.50
CA LEU A 438 -4.30 17.81 0.87
C LEU A 438 -3.38 17.37 -0.27
N ILE A 439 -2.93 18.30 -1.12
CA ILE A 439 -1.94 18.03 -2.17
C ILE A 439 -0.64 17.46 -1.58
N SER A 440 -0.25 17.93 -0.38
CA SER A 440 1.01 17.54 0.27
C SER A 440 0.93 16.24 1.07
N GLU A 441 -0.25 15.83 1.56
CA GLU A 441 -0.37 14.68 2.47
C GLU A 441 -1.25 13.54 1.93
N ASP A 442 -2.07 13.79 0.91
CA ASP A 442 -3.09 12.85 0.46
C ASP A 442 -3.01 12.54 -1.04
N ASP A 443 -2.26 11.47 -1.34
CA ASP A 443 -2.17 10.87 -2.67
C ASP A 443 -3.54 10.51 -3.26
N ALA A 444 -4.50 10.10 -2.42
CA ALA A 444 -5.82 9.69 -2.88
C ALA A 444 -6.60 10.86 -3.47
N THR A 445 -6.51 12.03 -2.84
CA THR A 445 -7.12 13.26 -3.36
C THR A 445 -6.58 13.61 -4.75
N ILE A 446 -5.29 13.42 -5.00
CA ILE A 446 -4.68 13.73 -6.30
C ILE A 446 -5.03 12.70 -7.36
N VAL A 447 -4.99 11.42 -7.00
CA VAL A 447 -5.23 10.33 -7.96
C VAL A 447 -6.71 10.18 -8.29
N SER A 448 -7.58 10.29 -7.28
CA SER A 448 -9.02 10.10 -7.43
C SER A 448 -9.80 11.38 -7.67
N GLY A 449 -9.19 12.54 -7.44
CA GLY A 449 -9.77 13.84 -7.68
C GLY A 449 -10.86 14.22 -6.68
N PHE A 450 -11.69 15.19 -7.06
CA PHE A 450 -12.76 15.74 -6.24
C PHE A 450 -14.13 15.49 -6.88
N LYS A 451 -15.15 15.29 -6.05
CA LYS A 451 -16.56 15.46 -6.43
C LYS A 451 -17.14 16.62 -5.65
N THR A 452 -17.85 17.50 -6.34
CA THR A 452 -18.43 18.70 -5.72
C THR A 452 -19.93 18.59 -5.64
N ILE A 453 -20.48 18.78 -4.45
CA ILE A 453 -21.90 19.05 -4.21
C ILE A 453 -22.04 20.58 -4.15
N MET A 454 -22.95 21.12 -4.96
CA MET A 454 -23.29 22.54 -4.90
C MET A 454 -24.65 22.68 -4.23
N ASP A 455 -24.64 23.20 -3.00
CA ASP A 455 -25.81 23.56 -2.24
C ASP A 455 -26.16 25.03 -2.50
N MET A 456 -27.29 25.23 -3.15
CA MET A 456 -27.78 26.53 -3.60
C MET A 456 -28.77 27.15 -2.61
N GLU A 457 -29.03 26.51 -1.47
CA GLU A 457 -29.92 27.05 -0.45
C GLU A 457 -29.40 28.40 0.07
N GLY A 458 -30.31 29.36 0.23
CA GLY A 458 -30.00 30.69 0.75
C GLY A 458 -29.35 31.68 -0.22
N ILE A 459 -29.10 31.29 -1.48
CA ILE A 459 -28.55 32.21 -2.49
C ILE A 459 -29.50 33.38 -2.75
N THR A 460 -28.92 34.58 -2.84
CA THR A 460 -29.62 35.83 -3.19
C THR A 460 -29.04 36.46 -4.45
N LEU A 461 -29.70 37.48 -5.01
CA LEU A 461 -29.17 38.22 -6.16
C LEU A 461 -27.78 38.83 -5.87
N ALA A 462 -27.52 39.24 -4.63
CA ALA A 462 -26.23 39.77 -4.21
C ALA A 462 -25.11 38.72 -4.34
N HIS A 463 -25.38 37.46 -3.98
CA HIS A 463 -24.44 36.36 -4.17
C HIS A 463 -24.12 36.13 -5.65
N LEU A 464 -25.16 36.11 -6.50
CA LEU A 464 -25.00 35.89 -7.94
C LEU A 464 -24.22 37.04 -8.62
N MET A 465 -24.42 38.28 -8.17
CA MET A 465 -23.70 39.45 -8.69
C MET A 465 -22.19 39.42 -8.39
N GLN A 466 -21.74 38.66 -7.40
CA GLN A 466 -20.30 38.48 -7.13
C GLN A 466 -19.62 37.50 -8.08
N ILE A 467 -20.37 36.59 -8.71
CA ILE A 467 -19.82 35.58 -9.62
C ILE A 467 -19.86 36.15 -11.04
N THR A 468 -18.88 36.97 -11.37
CA THR A 468 -18.76 37.47 -12.75
C THR A 468 -18.44 36.31 -13.72
N PRO A 469 -18.79 36.41 -15.00
CA PRO A 469 -18.39 35.42 -15.98
C PRO A 469 -16.86 35.22 -16.09
N SER A 470 -16.07 36.25 -15.78
CA SER A 470 -14.61 36.16 -15.65
C SER A 470 -14.20 35.25 -14.49
N ILE A 471 -14.82 35.43 -13.32
CA ILE A 471 -14.62 34.57 -12.14
C ILE A 471 -15.09 33.14 -12.42
N MET A 472 -16.25 32.97 -13.06
CA MET A 472 -16.77 31.66 -13.43
C MET A 472 -15.84 30.93 -14.41
N LYS A 473 -15.26 31.62 -15.40
CA LYS A 473 -14.27 31.04 -16.32
C LYS A 473 -12.97 30.67 -15.60
N LYS A 474 -12.51 31.49 -14.65
CA LYS A 474 -11.36 31.17 -13.78
C LYS A 474 -11.62 29.92 -12.92
N MET A 475 -12.86 29.71 -12.47
CA MET A 475 -13.26 28.57 -11.64
C MET A 475 -13.60 27.30 -12.43
N ALA A 476 -14.23 27.40 -13.61
CA ALA A 476 -14.66 26.27 -14.44
C ALA A 476 -13.49 25.43 -14.98
N VAL A 477 -12.30 26.00 -15.06
CA VAL A 477 -11.05 25.28 -15.39
C VAL A 477 -10.67 24.25 -14.29
N LEU A 478 -11.28 24.33 -13.10
CA LEU A 478 -10.88 23.57 -11.90
C LEU A 478 -11.88 22.49 -11.44
N SER A 479 -13.08 22.35 -12.03
CA SER A 479 -14.08 21.41 -11.50
C SER A 479 -15.13 20.91 -12.51
N GLN A 480 -15.54 19.63 -12.37
CA GLN A 480 -16.76 19.08 -12.97
C GLN A 480 -17.94 19.30 -11.99
N LEU A 481 -19.07 19.83 -12.47
CA LEU A 481 -20.24 20.17 -11.65
C LEU A 481 -21.38 19.17 -11.87
N TYR A 482 -22.02 18.74 -10.78
CA TYR A 482 -23.26 17.95 -10.79
C TYR A 482 -24.30 18.65 -9.92
N VAL A 483 -25.52 18.81 -10.43
CA VAL A 483 -26.63 19.49 -9.74
C VAL A 483 -27.60 18.43 -9.22
N HIS A 484 -27.94 18.49 -7.93
CA HIS A 484 -28.94 17.64 -7.30
C HIS A 484 -30.02 18.52 -6.66
N ASN A 485 -31.29 18.12 -6.79
CA ASN A 485 -32.40 18.76 -6.09
C ASN A 485 -32.53 18.21 -4.64
N ASN A 486 -33.45 18.75 -3.84
CA ASN A 486 -33.72 18.46 -2.41
C ASN A 486 -34.08 16.99 -2.05
N ASN A 487 -33.69 16.01 -2.86
CA ASN A 487 -33.88 14.59 -2.61
C ASN A 487 -32.56 13.92 -2.18
N PHE A 488 -32.31 13.86 -0.87
CA PHE A 488 -31.11 13.23 -0.33
C PHE A 488 -31.00 11.73 -0.64
N GLU A 489 -32.11 11.03 -0.89
CA GLU A 489 -32.09 9.61 -1.28
C GLU A 489 -31.41 9.37 -2.63
N GLU A 490 -31.40 10.36 -3.51
CA GLU A 490 -30.65 10.30 -4.76
C GLU A 490 -29.16 10.61 -4.55
N LEU A 491 -28.85 11.56 -3.67
CA LEU A 491 -27.47 11.89 -3.28
C LEU A 491 -26.74 10.67 -2.67
N TYR A 492 -27.43 9.88 -1.84
CA TYR A 492 -26.87 8.71 -1.18
C TYR A 492 -26.47 7.58 -2.16
N LYS A 493 -27.01 7.58 -3.38
CA LYS A 493 -26.58 6.64 -4.44
C LYS A 493 -25.18 6.95 -4.95
N HIS A 494 -24.72 8.18 -4.78
CA HIS A 494 -23.45 8.66 -5.32
C HIS A 494 -22.39 8.93 -4.25
N ILE A 495 -22.82 9.26 -3.03
CA ILE A 495 -21.96 9.61 -1.90
C ILE A 495 -22.49 8.91 -0.65
N PRO A 496 -21.68 8.06 0.02
CA PRO A 496 -22.14 7.31 1.19
C PRO A 496 -22.50 8.19 2.39
N LYS A 497 -23.50 7.77 3.16
CA LYS A 497 -23.99 8.49 4.35
C LYS A 497 -22.91 8.65 5.41
N GLU A 498 -21.99 7.71 5.50
CA GLU A 498 -20.95 7.62 6.53
C GLU A 498 -19.96 8.80 6.47
N ILE A 499 -19.83 9.44 5.31
CA ILE A 499 -18.92 10.57 5.12
C ILE A 499 -19.63 11.92 5.01
N LEU A 500 -20.94 11.93 4.73
CA LEU A 500 -21.71 13.16 4.61
C LEU A 500 -21.94 13.82 5.98
N PRO A 501 -22.01 15.17 6.06
CA PRO A 501 -22.30 15.84 7.30
C PRO A 501 -23.70 15.52 7.83
N ASN A 502 -23.90 15.72 9.14
CA ASN A 502 -25.19 15.51 9.81
C ASN A 502 -26.32 16.33 9.17
N GLU A 503 -26.02 17.55 8.73
CA GLU A 503 -26.93 18.47 8.04
C GLU A 503 -27.39 17.97 6.66
N TYR A 504 -26.67 16.99 6.09
CA TYR A 504 -27.04 16.29 4.85
C TYR A 504 -27.54 14.86 5.12
N GLY A 505 -27.94 14.55 6.37
CA GLY A 505 -28.45 13.25 6.77
C GLY A 505 -27.41 12.13 6.86
N GLY A 506 -26.13 12.50 6.93
CA GLY A 506 -25.01 11.57 7.11
C GLY A 506 -24.53 11.43 8.56
N ASN A 507 -23.44 10.68 8.74
CA ASN A 507 -22.79 10.40 10.02
C ASN A 507 -21.32 10.87 10.06
N GLY A 508 -20.93 11.73 9.11
CA GLY A 508 -19.55 12.22 8.94
C GLY A 508 -19.13 13.32 9.92
N GLY A 509 -20.01 13.70 10.86
CA GLY A 509 -19.85 14.84 11.75
C GLY A 509 -20.68 16.04 11.30
N SER A 510 -20.92 16.98 12.21
CA SER A 510 -21.56 18.25 11.90
C SER A 510 -20.65 19.15 11.07
N ILE A 511 -21.23 20.11 10.35
CA ILE A 511 -20.48 21.15 9.63
C ILE A 511 -19.51 21.86 10.60
N LYS A 512 -19.96 22.14 11.83
CA LYS A 512 -19.13 22.77 12.85
C LYS A 512 -17.88 21.93 13.17
N GLU A 513 -18.04 20.65 13.47
CA GLU A 513 -16.92 19.73 13.76
C GLU A 513 -15.95 19.64 12.58
N ILE A 514 -16.46 19.62 11.34
CA ILE A 514 -15.64 19.61 10.13
C ILE A 514 -14.82 20.91 9.99
N THR A 515 -15.45 22.07 10.23
CA THR A 515 -14.72 23.35 10.17
C THR A 515 -13.68 23.47 11.27
N GLU A 516 -13.96 22.98 12.48
CA GLU A 516 -13.01 22.95 13.60
C GLU A 516 -11.82 22.02 13.30
N TYR A 517 -12.08 20.85 12.72
CA TYR A 517 -11.04 19.94 12.24
C TYR A 517 -10.08 20.63 11.27
N TRP A 518 -10.60 21.32 10.24
CA TRP A 518 -9.74 21.99 9.26
C TRP A 518 -8.98 23.18 9.81
N LYS A 519 -9.55 23.93 10.76
CA LYS A 519 -8.82 24.99 11.46
C LYS A 519 -7.63 24.43 12.23
N ALA A 520 -7.84 23.37 13.01
CA ALA A 520 -6.76 22.71 13.74
C ALA A 520 -5.69 22.18 12.76
N LYS A 521 -6.11 21.53 11.68
CA LYS A 521 -5.21 21.01 10.66
C LYS A 521 -4.41 22.11 9.95
N VAL A 522 -5.03 23.23 9.60
CA VAL A 522 -4.31 24.38 9.01
C VAL A 522 -3.33 25.00 10.00
N GLN A 523 -3.68 25.06 11.28
CA GLN A 523 -2.78 25.53 12.34
C GLN A 523 -1.52 24.65 12.47
N GLU A 524 -1.66 23.33 12.40
CA GLU A 524 -0.52 22.38 12.38
C GLU A 524 0.46 22.67 11.23
N TYR A 525 -0.05 23.13 10.09
CA TYR A 525 0.75 23.44 8.89
C TYR A 525 1.13 24.93 8.76
N SER A 526 0.83 25.77 9.75
CA SER A 526 1.03 27.22 9.71
C SER A 526 2.44 27.64 9.24
N SER A 527 3.49 27.02 9.79
CA SER A 527 4.88 27.30 9.39
C SER A 527 5.16 26.91 7.93
N TRP A 528 4.60 25.80 7.47
CA TRP A 528 4.76 25.32 6.09
C TRP A 528 3.99 26.19 5.08
N LEU A 529 2.82 26.70 5.48
CA LEU A 529 2.01 27.64 4.69
C LEU A 529 2.65 29.02 4.62
N GLU A 530 3.31 29.48 5.69
CA GLU A 530 4.05 30.75 5.67
C GLU A 530 5.27 30.67 4.74
N ASP A 531 6.00 29.54 4.78
CA ASP A 531 7.08 29.28 3.82
C ASP A 531 6.57 29.26 2.37
N ASP A 532 5.35 28.78 2.14
CA ASP A 532 4.74 28.72 0.82
C ASP A 532 4.63 30.09 0.16
N LEU A 533 4.45 31.17 0.93
CA LEU A 533 4.30 32.54 0.42
C LEU A 533 5.51 33.03 -0.38
N LYS A 534 6.69 32.44 -0.16
CA LYS A 534 7.92 32.84 -0.84
C LYS A 534 7.97 32.41 -2.32
N TYR A 535 7.12 31.46 -2.73
CA TYR A 535 7.10 30.92 -4.09
C TYR A 535 6.17 31.71 -5.02
N GLY A 536 6.55 31.79 -6.28
CA GLY A 536 5.87 32.60 -7.29
C GLY A 536 6.74 32.78 -8.53
N SER A 537 6.44 33.81 -9.28
CA SER A 537 7.20 34.21 -10.47
C SER A 537 7.64 35.67 -10.44
N ASP A 538 8.72 35.95 -11.16
CA ASP A 538 9.21 37.29 -11.49
C ASP A 538 9.21 37.44 -13.01
N GLU A 539 8.11 37.98 -13.54
CA GLU A 539 7.86 38.10 -14.98
C GLU A 539 8.89 38.97 -15.71
N SER A 540 9.62 39.85 -15.00
CA SER A 540 10.71 40.64 -15.58
C SER A 540 11.91 39.78 -16.01
N LYS A 541 12.04 38.59 -15.44
CA LYS A 541 13.12 37.63 -15.73
C LYS A 541 12.71 36.56 -16.75
N ARG A 542 11.47 36.59 -17.26
CA ARG A 542 10.96 35.55 -18.15
C ARG A 542 11.69 35.62 -19.50
N VAL A 543 12.17 34.47 -19.97
CA VAL A 543 12.70 34.36 -21.33
C VAL A 543 11.52 34.36 -22.31
N GLY A 544 11.43 35.40 -23.15
CA GLY A 544 10.32 35.61 -24.10
C GLY A 544 9.39 36.74 -23.67
N LYS A 545 8.12 36.71 -24.11
CA LYS A 545 7.13 37.73 -23.71
C LYS A 545 6.69 37.50 -22.26
N PRO A 546 6.80 38.51 -21.37
CA PRO A 546 6.26 38.45 -20.02
C PRO A 546 4.76 38.15 -20.04
N ARG A 547 4.29 37.39 -19.06
CA ARG A 547 2.85 37.26 -18.82
C ARG A 547 2.38 38.48 -18.05
N THR A 548 1.20 38.97 -18.44
CA THR A 548 0.45 39.99 -17.72
C THR A 548 -0.88 39.39 -17.25
N ALA A 549 -1.51 40.03 -16.26
CA ALA A 549 -2.86 39.67 -15.85
C ALA A 549 -3.84 39.64 -17.03
N GLU A 550 -3.73 40.61 -17.95
CA GLU A 550 -4.53 40.68 -19.18
C GLU A 550 -4.30 39.47 -20.10
N THR A 551 -3.05 39.05 -20.31
CA THR A 551 -2.76 37.87 -21.17
C THR A 551 -3.21 36.55 -20.56
N LEU A 552 -3.28 36.46 -19.22
CA LEU A 552 -3.69 35.24 -18.52
C LEU A 552 -5.20 35.12 -18.39
N PHE A 553 -5.90 36.24 -18.21
CA PHE A 553 -7.32 36.25 -17.85
C PHE A 553 -8.22 36.93 -18.88
N GLY A 554 -7.65 37.53 -19.94
CA GLY A 554 -8.35 38.35 -20.92
C GLY A 554 -8.47 39.82 -20.49
N VAL A 555 -8.80 40.69 -21.45
CA VAL A 555 -9.15 42.10 -21.18
C VAL A 555 -10.58 42.15 -20.62
N GLU A 556 -10.82 42.92 -19.56
CA GLU A 556 -12.19 43.19 -19.10
C GLU A 556 -13.03 43.76 -20.26
N GLY A 557 -14.04 43.01 -20.72
CA GLY A 557 -15.08 43.54 -21.61
C GLY A 557 -15.28 42.89 -22.99
N SER A 558 -14.53 41.86 -23.42
CA SER A 558 -14.80 41.22 -24.73
C SER A 558 -15.56 39.89 -24.61
N PHE A 559 -16.89 39.95 -24.69
CA PHE A 559 -17.74 38.76 -24.87
C PHE A 559 -18.09 38.57 -26.35
N ARG A 560 -17.85 37.36 -26.89
CA ARG A 560 -18.68 36.79 -27.95
C ARG A 560 -19.54 35.71 -27.32
N GLN A 561 -20.84 35.75 -27.60
CA GLN A 561 -21.87 34.84 -27.09
C GLN A 561 -21.45 33.37 -27.31
N LEU A 562 -21.59 32.56 -26.26
CA LEU A 562 -21.61 31.11 -26.37
C LEU A 562 -23.07 30.69 -26.31
N GLU A 563 -23.58 30.15 -27.41
CA GLU A 563 -24.81 29.36 -27.43
C GLU A 563 -24.51 27.98 -26.83
N PHE A 564 -25.38 27.51 -25.95
CA PHE A 564 -25.33 26.16 -25.39
C PHE A 564 -26.29 25.28 -26.20
N ASP A 565 -25.79 24.15 -26.72
CA ASP A 565 -26.60 23.03 -27.20
C ASP A 565 -27.18 22.22 -26.04
#